data_AF-A0A8J3Y8Q7-F1
#
_entry.id   AF-A0A8J3Y8Q7-F1
#
_cell.length_a   1.000
_cell.length_b   1.000
_cell.length_c   1.000
_cell.angle_alpha   90.00
_cell.angle_beta   90.00
_cell.angle_gamma   90.00
#
_symmetry.space_group_name_H-M   'P 1'
#
loop_
_entity.id
_entity.type
_entity.pdbx_description
1 polymer ?
#
loop_
_entity_poly.entity_id
_entity_poly.type
_entity_poly.pdbx_seq_one_letter_code
_entity_poly.pdbx_strand_id
1 'polypeptide(L)'
;MTATVAQLDTWLRTELPRLNRAVLFDAAPSGTVAAGLARDVLPLLPDPADLTTLDARRLVIGLGFAGASIARHHQEHHPERKADPLASFAGLTARGRSFPDYFAALAEAAGDGHYQRETYASIVLWNVPTTEVRVGGVALARLPGVFEDGLIRSYTGDPGEEWFFELVKKGQTIEAGANALLEPISDGLVDPCEPDGLDRVRLATRLIEELRALFLDFANPTGERGMEPEYFMDVFRQYAVHWRPGDIPPSGALDVDALKRDFLLGIGYPGYDRHVAKLEPALLRDEWTALHRLMQRPPLPETVLRRAGVAPEHLAELTAPALAGIVAAHPALVDWYLLLSAHARAAGAHLMLSKRFLFNPQRGRDSSGIGDKELVSNRSGTTGMDESFLDRLTRVRRAHLLAPLRRTPAVVSAGDVKPPRADDIEVVMVIGGRTVRGSRQLPALADGAPRPRRRDPHPNARQVEDA
;
A
#
# COMPACT_ATOMS: atom_id res chain seq x y z
N MET A 1 23.75 -22.65 -20.31
CA MET A 1 22.34 -22.97 -19.99
C MET A 1 21.78 -21.76 -19.26
N THR A 2 20.78 -21.08 -19.82
CA THR A 2 20.07 -19.97 -19.18
C THR A 2 19.11 -20.55 -18.14
N ALA A 3 19.08 -19.97 -16.93
CA ALA A 3 18.01 -20.30 -16.00
C ALA A 3 16.69 -19.83 -16.60
N THR A 4 15.67 -20.67 -16.52
CA THR A 4 14.30 -20.23 -16.72
C THR A 4 13.88 -19.37 -15.52
N VAL A 5 12.96 -18.43 -15.73
CA VAL A 5 12.35 -17.61 -14.66
C VAL A 5 11.91 -18.45 -13.45
N ALA A 6 11.54 -19.72 -13.67
CA ALA A 6 11.17 -20.70 -12.64
C ALA A 6 12.30 -21.09 -11.67
N GLN A 7 13.56 -21.11 -12.11
CA GLN A 7 14.69 -21.40 -11.23
C GLN A 7 14.97 -20.22 -10.29
N LEU A 8 14.88 -18.98 -10.81
CA LEU A 8 14.93 -17.79 -9.95
C LEU A 8 13.77 -17.81 -8.95
N ASP A 9 12.56 -18.10 -9.41
CA ASP A 9 11.39 -18.14 -8.56
C ASP A 9 11.52 -19.13 -7.39
N THR A 10 12.09 -20.30 -7.66
CA THR A 10 12.42 -21.26 -6.60
C THR A 10 13.39 -20.65 -5.59
N TRP A 11 14.50 -20.06 -6.06
CA TRP A 11 15.49 -19.43 -5.18
C TRP A 11 14.88 -18.31 -4.32
N LEU A 12 13.99 -17.50 -4.88
CA LEU A 12 13.30 -16.43 -4.15
C LEU A 12 12.37 -16.92 -3.07
N ARG A 13 11.68 -18.05 -3.30
CA ARG A 13 10.72 -18.59 -2.33
C ARG A 13 11.41 -19.40 -1.23
N THR A 14 12.58 -19.97 -1.49
CA THR A 14 13.25 -20.87 -0.53
C THR A 14 14.52 -20.25 0.03
N GLU A 15 15.47 -19.88 -0.83
CA GLU A 15 16.81 -19.48 -0.42
C GLU A 15 16.84 -18.03 0.09
N LEU A 16 16.19 -17.08 -0.59
CA LEU A 16 16.21 -15.68 -0.15
C LEU A 16 15.66 -15.51 1.28
N PRO A 17 14.45 -15.99 1.61
CA PRO A 17 13.94 -16.06 2.99
C PRO A 17 14.91 -16.69 3.98
N ARG A 18 15.50 -17.84 3.61
CA ARG A 18 16.44 -18.56 4.48
C ARG A 18 17.69 -17.74 4.77
N LEU A 19 18.30 -17.14 3.74
CA LEU A 19 19.49 -16.31 3.87
C LEU A 19 19.18 -15.03 4.65
N ASN A 20 18.05 -14.38 4.38
CA ASN A 20 17.59 -13.20 5.13
C ASN A 20 17.45 -13.51 6.61
N ARG A 21 16.73 -14.58 6.97
CA ARG A 21 16.61 -14.99 8.38
C ARG A 21 17.96 -15.32 9.01
N ALA A 22 18.86 -15.98 8.28
CA ALA A 22 20.19 -16.29 8.80
C ALA A 22 20.99 -15.02 9.15
N VAL A 23 20.92 -13.97 8.32
CA VAL A 23 21.56 -12.68 8.61
C VAL A 23 20.86 -11.98 9.78
N LEU A 24 19.52 -11.92 9.77
CA LEU A 24 18.73 -11.24 10.81
C LEU A 24 18.93 -11.82 12.22
N PHE A 25 19.22 -13.11 12.32
CA PHE A 25 19.47 -13.80 13.58
C PHE A 25 20.97 -13.99 13.87
N ASP A 26 21.84 -13.21 13.22
CA ASP A 26 23.30 -13.22 13.38
C ASP A 26 23.95 -14.60 13.15
N ALA A 27 23.26 -15.49 12.42
CA ALA A 27 23.73 -16.82 12.06
C ALA A 27 24.55 -16.82 10.76
N ALA A 28 24.57 -15.70 10.03
CA ALA A 28 25.37 -15.50 8.83
C ALA A 28 25.81 -14.03 8.69
N PRO A 29 26.98 -13.75 8.05
CA PRO A 29 27.42 -12.38 7.77
C PRO A 29 26.48 -11.60 6.83
N SER A 30 26.49 -10.27 6.93
CA SER A 30 25.65 -9.38 6.09
C SER A 30 25.84 -9.55 4.58
N GLY A 31 27.03 -9.93 4.13
CA GLY A 31 27.33 -10.21 2.73
C GLY A 31 26.74 -11.52 2.19
N THR A 32 26.14 -12.37 3.03
CA THR A 32 25.68 -13.70 2.65
C THR A 32 24.58 -13.69 1.59
N VAL A 33 23.64 -12.73 1.64
CA VAL A 33 22.58 -12.61 0.61
C VAL A 33 23.20 -12.23 -0.75
N ALA A 34 24.12 -11.26 -0.76
CA ALA A 34 24.82 -10.83 -1.98
C ALA A 34 25.65 -11.97 -2.59
N ALA A 35 26.37 -12.72 -1.76
CA ALA A 35 27.14 -13.89 -2.19
C ALA A 35 26.25 -15.01 -2.75
N GLY A 36 25.09 -15.27 -2.13
CA GLY A 36 24.11 -16.22 -2.63
C GLY A 36 23.55 -15.82 -4.00
N LEU A 37 23.11 -14.56 -4.15
CA LEU A 37 22.62 -14.03 -5.42
C LEU A 37 23.70 -14.13 -6.52
N ALA A 38 24.93 -13.72 -6.22
CA ALA A 38 26.05 -13.74 -7.16
C ALA A 38 26.43 -15.15 -7.63
N ARG A 39 26.31 -16.14 -6.75
CA ARG A 39 26.65 -17.54 -7.06
C ARG A 39 25.52 -18.24 -7.81
N ASP A 40 24.29 -18.10 -7.33
CA ASP A 40 23.18 -18.99 -7.71
C ASP A 40 22.26 -18.40 -8.78
N VAL A 41 22.23 -17.06 -8.91
CA VAL A 41 21.24 -16.35 -9.75
C VAL A 41 21.90 -15.58 -10.88
N LEU A 42 22.78 -14.62 -10.56
CA LEU A 42 23.31 -13.66 -11.56
C LEU A 42 23.94 -14.32 -12.80
N PRO A 43 24.71 -15.43 -12.68
CA PRO A 43 25.31 -16.10 -13.84
C PRO A 43 24.28 -16.70 -14.80
N LEU A 44 23.06 -16.93 -14.34
CA LEU A 44 22.03 -17.66 -15.09
C LEU A 44 20.98 -16.73 -15.73
N LEU A 45 20.92 -15.47 -15.31
CA LEU A 45 19.96 -14.48 -15.80
C LEU A 45 20.06 -14.30 -17.33
N PRO A 46 18.95 -14.18 -18.09
CA PRO A 46 18.97 -13.92 -19.53
C PRO A 46 19.42 -12.48 -19.85
N ASP A 47 19.58 -12.12 -21.13
CA ASP A 47 19.68 -10.70 -21.50
C ASP A 47 18.27 -10.07 -21.39
N PRO A 48 18.10 -8.88 -20.76
CA PRO A 48 16.81 -8.20 -20.72
C PRO A 48 16.16 -8.00 -22.10
N ALA A 49 16.95 -7.85 -23.17
CA ALA A 49 16.44 -7.70 -24.53
C ALA A 49 15.76 -8.96 -25.08
N ASP A 50 16.07 -10.14 -24.53
CA ASP A 50 15.52 -11.43 -24.96
C ASP A 50 14.25 -11.82 -24.18
N LEU A 51 13.85 -11.01 -23.21
CA LEU A 51 12.73 -11.30 -22.31
C LEU A 51 11.40 -10.84 -22.89
N THR A 52 10.35 -11.62 -22.62
CA THR A 52 8.99 -11.10 -22.70
C THR A 52 8.74 -10.09 -21.58
N THR A 53 7.81 -9.16 -21.77
CA THR A 53 7.40 -8.22 -20.72
C THR A 53 6.97 -8.93 -19.43
N LEU A 54 6.27 -10.06 -19.53
CA LEU A 54 5.83 -10.84 -18.38
C LEU A 54 7.01 -11.44 -17.62
N ASP A 55 7.97 -12.02 -18.32
CA ASP A 55 9.17 -12.59 -17.71
C ASP A 55 10.04 -11.50 -17.09
N ALA A 56 10.18 -10.34 -17.76
CA ALA A 56 10.86 -9.18 -17.21
C ALA A 56 10.22 -8.72 -15.88
N ARG A 57 8.89 -8.60 -15.81
CA ARG A 57 8.18 -8.27 -14.55
C ARG A 57 8.45 -9.28 -13.45
N ARG A 58 8.42 -10.58 -13.75
CA ARG A 58 8.72 -11.64 -12.76
C ARG A 58 10.15 -11.52 -12.22
N LEU A 59 11.12 -11.25 -13.10
CA LEU A 59 12.50 -11.00 -12.68
C LEU A 59 12.63 -9.69 -11.88
N VAL A 60 11.93 -8.61 -12.24
CA VAL A 60 11.93 -7.34 -11.49
C VAL A 60 11.50 -7.57 -10.05
N ILE A 61 10.43 -8.33 -9.82
CA ILE A 61 9.95 -8.67 -8.47
C ILE A 61 11.06 -9.37 -7.70
N GLY A 62 11.61 -10.43 -8.28
CA GLY A 62 12.60 -11.26 -7.63
C GLY A 62 13.90 -10.56 -7.29
N LEU A 63 14.52 -9.95 -8.30
CA LEU A 63 15.74 -9.19 -8.11
C LEU A 63 15.50 -7.95 -7.26
N GLY A 64 14.27 -7.44 -7.22
CA GLY A 64 13.85 -6.37 -6.34
C GLY A 64 13.91 -6.77 -4.87
N PHE A 65 13.27 -7.88 -4.50
CA PHE A 65 13.37 -8.43 -3.14
C PHE A 65 14.82 -8.73 -2.74
N ALA A 66 15.62 -9.29 -3.64
CA ALA A 66 17.02 -9.58 -3.38
C ALA A 66 17.86 -8.30 -3.22
N GLY A 67 17.68 -7.31 -4.09
CA GLY A 67 18.42 -6.05 -4.05
C GLY A 67 18.10 -5.23 -2.80
N ALA A 68 16.83 -5.17 -2.38
CA ALA A 68 16.41 -4.55 -1.13
C ALA A 68 17.04 -5.23 0.09
N SER A 69 17.12 -6.57 0.05
CA SER A 69 17.75 -7.36 1.10
C SER A 69 19.25 -7.08 1.20
N ILE A 70 19.95 -7.01 0.06
CA ILE A 70 21.37 -6.68 -0.01
C ILE A 70 21.61 -5.26 0.51
N ALA A 71 20.83 -4.28 0.04
CA ALA A 71 20.91 -2.90 0.48
C ALA A 71 20.69 -2.78 1.99
N ARG A 72 19.65 -3.43 2.52
CA ARG A 72 19.36 -3.45 3.95
C ARG A 72 20.55 -3.97 4.74
N HIS A 73 20.98 -5.21 4.48
CA HIS A 73 22.03 -5.85 5.30
C HIS A 73 23.37 -5.15 5.17
N HIS A 74 23.66 -4.55 4.03
CA HIS A 74 24.88 -3.75 3.85
C HIS A 74 24.86 -2.49 4.71
N GLN A 75 23.72 -1.80 4.79
CA GLN A 75 23.57 -0.49 5.45
C GLN A 75 23.22 -0.60 6.94
N GLU A 76 22.55 -1.66 7.39
CA GLU A 76 22.07 -1.80 8.77
C GLU A 76 23.20 -1.83 9.80
N HIS A 77 24.33 -2.46 9.49
CA HIS A 77 25.46 -2.60 10.43
C HIS A 77 26.37 -1.37 10.48
N HIS A 78 26.21 -0.41 9.56
CA HIS A 78 27.18 0.66 9.30
C HIS A 78 26.45 1.92 8.80
N PRO A 79 25.99 2.80 9.71
CA PRO A 79 25.16 3.95 9.36
C PRO A 79 25.78 4.90 8.34
N GLU A 80 27.10 5.00 8.30
CA GLU A 80 27.85 5.79 7.32
C GLU A 80 27.59 5.36 5.87
N ARG A 81 27.23 4.08 5.65
CA ARG A 81 26.97 3.53 4.31
C ARG A 81 25.67 4.03 3.69
N LYS A 82 24.79 4.69 4.46
CA LYS A 82 23.60 5.35 3.91
C LYS A 82 23.93 6.55 3.04
N ALA A 83 25.12 7.13 3.22
CA ALA A 83 25.60 8.22 2.39
C ALA A 83 25.87 7.77 0.94
N ASP A 84 26.18 6.49 0.74
CA ASP A 84 26.42 5.87 -0.57
C ASP A 84 25.71 4.50 -0.67
N PRO A 85 24.38 4.49 -0.88
CA PRO A 85 23.61 3.24 -0.94
C PRO A 85 23.98 2.37 -2.15
N LEU A 86 24.59 2.94 -3.20
CA LEU A 86 25.03 2.19 -4.38
C LEU A 86 26.16 1.21 -4.04
N ALA A 87 26.98 1.51 -3.03
CA ALA A 87 28.05 0.64 -2.55
C ALA A 87 27.55 -0.74 -2.10
N SER A 88 26.26 -0.85 -1.73
CA SER A 88 25.62 -2.14 -1.41
C SER A 88 25.74 -3.18 -2.53
N PHE A 89 25.87 -2.75 -3.78
CA PHE A 89 25.90 -3.63 -4.95
C PHE A 89 27.28 -3.79 -5.57
N ALA A 90 28.33 -3.30 -4.90
CA ALA A 90 29.70 -3.37 -5.40
C ALA A 90 30.11 -4.82 -5.71
N GLY A 91 30.65 -5.05 -6.91
CA GLY A 91 31.10 -6.37 -7.37
C GLY A 91 30.00 -7.31 -7.87
N LEU A 92 28.71 -6.95 -7.73
CA LEU A 92 27.61 -7.73 -8.30
C LEU A 92 27.45 -7.41 -9.78
N THR A 93 27.59 -8.43 -10.62
CA THR A 93 27.47 -8.28 -12.08
C THR A 93 26.59 -9.35 -12.69
N ALA A 94 25.83 -8.97 -13.71
CA ALA A 94 25.02 -9.87 -14.52
C ALA A 94 25.21 -9.48 -15.99
N ARG A 95 25.54 -10.47 -16.83
CA ARG A 95 25.79 -10.26 -18.28
C ARG A 95 26.80 -9.14 -18.57
N GLY A 96 27.86 -9.05 -17.75
CA GLY A 96 28.91 -8.03 -17.89
C GLY A 96 28.50 -6.61 -17.50
N ARG A 97 27.28 -6.41 -16.97
CA ARG A 97 26.79 -5.14 -16.44
C ARG A 97 26.82 -5.17 -14.92
N SER A 98 26.92 -4.00 -14.27
CA SER A 98 26.67 -3.92 -12.83
C SER A 98 25.23 -4.34 -12.51
N PHE A 99 24.97 -4.85 -11.31
CA PHE A 99 23.61 -5.23 -10.91
C PHE A 99 22.60 -4.08 -11.06
N PRO A 100 22.89 -2.83 -10.63
CA PRO A 100 21.98 -1.70 -10.86
C PRO A 100 21.71 -1.41 -12.34
N ASP A 101 22.70 -1.54 -13.23
CA ASP A 101 22.52 -1.30 -14.67
C ASP A 101 21.73 -2.43 -15.34
N TYR A 102 21.97 -3.67 -14.90
CA TYR A 102 21.17 -4.81 -15.35
C TYR A 102 19.70 -4.64 -14.91
N PHE A 103 19.47 -4.24 -13.65
CA PHE A 103 18.12 -4.00 -13.14
C PHE A 103 17.43 -2.85 -13.89
N ALA A 104 18.15 -1.78 -14.22
CA ALA A 104 17.61 -0.67 -15.01
C ALA A 104 17.12 -1.15 -16.39
N ALA A 105 17.94 -1.92 -17.12
CA ALA A 105 17.54 -2.49 -18.41
C ALA A 105 16.36 -3.48 -18.28
N LEU A 106 16.30 -4.21 -17.16
CA LEU A 106 15.19 -5.11 -16.86
C LEU A 106 13.88 -4.33 -16.58
N ALA A 107 13.96 -3.23 -15.84
CA ALA A 107 12.81 -2.36 -15.56
C ALA A 107 12.25 -1.74 -16.86
N GLU A 108 13.13 -1.38 -17.81
CA GLU A 108 12.73 -0.96 -19.15
C GLU A 108 11.99 -2.08 -19.91
N ALA A 109 12.53 -3.32 -19.89
CA ALA A 109 11.90 -4.48 -20.54
C ALA A 109 10.56 -4.89 -19.89
N ALA A 110 10.37 -4.63 -18.59
CA ALA A 110 9.12 -4.87 -17.87
C ALA A 110 7.95 -3.97 -18.33
N GLY A 111 8.26 -2.92 -19.10
CA GLY A 111 7.28 -1.97 -19.63
C GLY A 111 6.74 -0.98 -18.59
N ASP A 112 5.77 -0.16 -19.01
CA ASP A 112 4.98 0.74 -18.16
C ASP A 112 5.76 1.81 -17.38
N GLY A 113 7.05 2.02 -17.69
CA GLY A 113 7.87 3.04 -17.04
C GLY A 113 8.27 2.69 -15.60
N HIS A 114 8.39 1.41 -15.27
CA HIS A 114 8.84 0.98 -13.94
C HIS A 114 10.22 1.58 -13.58
N TYR A 115 10.37 1.97 -12.32
CA TYR A 115 11.60 2.60 -11.83
C TYR A 115 12.76 1.58 -11.70
N GLN A 116 14.00 2.06 -11.61
CA GLN A 116 15.22 1.24 -11.65
C GLN A 116 15.58 0.60 -10.28
N ARG A 117 14.56 0.27 -9.48
CA ARG A 117 14.58 -0.53 -8.24
C ARG A 117 13.20 -1.15 -8.04
N GLU A 118 13.01 -1.99 -7.03
CA GLU A 118 11.67 -2.42 -6.62
C GLU A 118 10.79 -1.24 -6.19
N THR A 119 9.53 -1.28 -6.60
CA THR A 119 8.50 -0.27 -6.32
C THR A 119 7.29 -0.93 -5.67
N TYR A 120 6.31 -0.11 -5.27
CA TYR A 120 5.00 -0.59 -4.86
C TYR A 120 4.36 -1.50 -5.94
N ALA A 121 4.49 -1.16 -7.22
CA ALA A 121 3.98 -1.96 -8.31
C ALA A 121 4.60 -3.36 -8.35
N SER A 122 5.93 -3.48 -8.21
CA SER A 122 6.56 -4.81 -8.21
C SER A 122 6.22 -5.62 -6.97
N ILE A 123 6.30 -5.04 -5.76
CA ILE A 123 6.18 -5.84 -4.52
C ILE A 123 4.75 -6.12 -4.10
N VAL A 124 3.79 -5.31 -4.56
CA VAL A 124 2.35 -5.47 -4.28
C VAL A 124 1.62 -5.88 -5.54
N LEU A 125 1.57 -5.02 -6.56
CA LEU A 125 0.68 -5.23 -7.70
C LEU A 125 1.03 -6.50 -8.46
N TRP A 126 2.28 -6.68 -8.85
CA TRP A 126 2.65 -7.83 -9.67
C TRP A 126 2.89 -9.09 -8.84
N ASN A 127 3.38 -8.94 -7.61
CA ASN A 127 3.73 -10.05 -6.72
C ASN A 127 2.49 -10.78 -6.15
N VAL A 128 1.51 -10.04 -5.63
CA VAL A 128 0.32 -10.63 -5.03
C VAL A 128 -0.57 -11.21 -6.15
N PRO A 129 -1.22 -12.38 -5.94
CA PRO A 129 -2.17 -12.92 -6.89
C PRO A 129 -3.21 -11.90 -7.35
N THR A 130 -3.77 -12.15 -8.53
CA THR A 130 -4.81 -11.28 -9.09
C THR A 130 -5.95 -11.14 -8.09
N THR A 131 -6.36 -9.91 -7.81
CA THR A 131 -7.49 -9.60 -6.95
C THR A 131 -8.63 -9.00 -7.77
N GLU A 132 -9.87 -9.36 -7.42
CA GLU A 132 -11.07 -8.82 -8.03
C GLU A 132 -12.05 -8.34 -6.96
N VAL A 133 -12.71 -7.23 -7.26
CA VAL A 133 -13.95 -6.81 -6.57
C VAL A 133 -15.10 -7.21 -7.48
N ARG A 134 -16.02 -8.03 -6.97
CA ARG A 134 -17.21 -8.47 -7.68
C ARG A 134 -18.46 -7.95 -6.99
N VAL A 135 -19.44 -7.51 -7.78
CA VAL A 135 -20.75 -7.05 -7.32
C VAL A 135 -21.82 -7.86 -8.03
N GLY A 136 -22.65 -8.57 -7.29
CA GLY A 136 -23.68 -9.46 -7.89
C GLY A 136 -23.07 -10.52 -8.82
N GLY A 137 -21.85 -10.98 -8.53
CA GLY A 137 -21.12 -11.93 -9.36
C GLY A 137 -20.41 -11.33 -10.59
N VAL A 138 -20.53 -10.04 -10.87
CA VAL A 138 -19.84 -9.35 -11.98
C VAL A 138 -18.57 -8.66 -11.47
N ALA A 139 -17.43 -8.82 -12.15
CA ALA A 139 -16.20 -8.13 -11.77
C ALA A 139 -16.30 -6.64 -12.09
N LEU A 140 -16.18 -5.80 -11.05
CA LEU A 140 -16.18 -4.34 -11.14
C LEU A 140 -14.77 -3.79 -11.31
N ALA A 141 -13.80 -4.34 -10.58
CA ALA A 141 -12.39 -3.99 -10.71
C ALA A 141 -11.52 -5.24 -10.57
N ARG A 142 -10.37 -5.21 -11.24
CA ARG A 142 -9.40 -6.30 -11.27
C ARG A 142 -7.99 -5.73 -11.30
N LEU A 143 -7.17 -6.13 -10.34
CA LEU A 143 -5.75 -5.79 -10.32
C LEU A 143 -4.93 -7.06 -10.56
N PRO A 144 -4.29 -7.21 -11.75
CA PRO A 144 -3.58 -8.44 -12.10
C PRO A 144 -2.31 -8.62 -11.27
N GLY A 145 -2.00 -9.87 -10.95
CA GLY A 145 -0.66 -10.34 -10.56
C GLY A 145 0.03 -11.05 -11.71
N VAL A 146 1.35 -11.25 -11.65
CA VAL A 146 2.13 -11.89 -12.74
C VAL A 146 2.42 -13.38 -12.49
N PHE A 147 2.13 -13.87 -11.28
CA PHE A 147 2.25 -15.26 -10.91
C PHE A 147 0.88 -15.93 -10.81
N GLU A 148 0.77 -17.15 -11.35
CA GLU A 148 -0.47 -17.93 -11.34
C GLU A 148 -0.49 -19.02 -10.26
N ASP A 149 0.63 -19.23 -9.57
CA ASP A 149 0.80 -20.27 -8.55
C ASP A 149 0.11 -19.94 -7.22
N GLY A 150 -0.41 -18.72 -7.08
CA GLY A 150 -1.12 -18.26 -5.89
C GLY A 150 -0.22 -17.90 -4.72
N LEU A 151 1.10 -17.91 -4.90
CA LEU A 151 2.06 -17.65 -3.84
C LEU A 151 2.49 -16.17 -3.83
N ILE A 152 2.75 -15.64 -2.64
CA ILE A 152 3.25 -14.27 -2.46
C ILE A 152 4.73 -14.37 -2.11
N ARG A 153 5.60 -13.70 -2.87
CA ARG A 153 7.03 -13.65 -2.56
C ARG A 153 7.24 -12.62 -1.45
N SER A 154 8.10 -12.95 -0.49
CA SER A 154 8.34 -12.15 0.71
C SER A 154 9.84 -12.10 1.03
N TYR A 155 10.25 -11.19 1.92
CA TYR A 155 11.66 -11.04 2.26
C TYR A 155 12.13 -12.20 3.12
N THR A 156 11.34 -12.59 4.11
CA THR A 156 11.76 -13.54 5.14
C THR A 156 10.95 -14.85 5.13
N GLY A 157 9.93 -14.97 4.29
CA GLY A 157 8.98 -16.08 4.35
C GLY A 157 8.05 -16.02 5.56
N ASP A 158 8.00 -14.89 6.27
CA ASP A 158 7.09 -14.72 7.41
C ASP A 158 5.64 -14.52 6.92
N PRO A 159 4.67 -15.30 7.42
CA PRO A 159 3.27 -15.18 7.00
C PRO A 159 2.66 -13.80 7.24
N GLY A 160 3.18 -13.03 8.19
CA GLY A 160 2.76 -11.65 8.43
C GLY A 160 3.07 -10.74 7.24
N GLU A 161 4.21 -10.92 6.57
CA GLU A 161 4.57 -10.16 5.37
C GLU A 161 3.60 -10.42 4.21
N GLU A 162 3.31 -11.69 3.96
CA GLU A 162 2.35 -12.10 2.93
C GLU A 162 0.96 -11.52 3.21
N TRP A 163 0.52 -11.58 4.47
CA TRP A 163 -0.76 -11.02 4.88
C TRP A 163 -0.82 -9.50 4.75
N PHE A 164 0.28 -8.80 5.02
CA PHE A 164 0.39 -7.35 4.77
C PHE A 164 0.29 -7.04 3.28
N PHE A 165 1.01 -7.75 2.41
CA PHE A 165 0.90 -7.53 0.97
C PHE A 165 -0.52 -7.82 0.44
N GLU A 166 -1.15 -8.89 0.94
CA GLU A 166 -2.54 -9.23 0.61
C GLU A 166 -3.51 -8.10 1.04
N LEU A 167 -3.36 -7.57 2.26
CA LEU A 167 -4.14 -6.44 2.76
C LEU A 167 -4.06 -5.27 1.78
N VAL A 168 -2.84 -4.86 1.43
CA VAL A 168 -2.58 -3.67 0.62
C VAL A 168 -3.18 -3.85 -0.78
N LYS A 169 -2.92 -4.99 -1.44
CA LYS A 169 -3.46 -5.29 -2.77
C LYS A 169 -4.99 -5.34 -2.77
N LYS A 170 -5.60 -6.00 -1.78
CA LYS A 170 -7.06 -6.06 -1.65
C LYS A 170 -7.65 -4.68 -1.41
N GLY A 171 -7.04 -3.90 -0.52
CA GLY A 171 -7.42 -2.53 -0.25
C GLY A 171 -7.45 -1.72 -1.53
N GLN A 172 -6.35 -1.70 -2.28
CA GLN A 172 -6.28 -1.00 -3.55
C GLN A 172 -7.33 -1.49 -4.57
N THR A 173 -7.63 -2.79 -4.60
CA THR A 173 -8.65 -3.32 -5.54
C THR A 173 -10.04 -2.79 -5.22
N ILE A 174 -10.39 -2.68 -3.92
CA ILE A 174 -11.63 -2.04 -3.45
C ILE A 174 -11.66 -0.58 -3.86
N GLU A 175 -10.54 0.12 -3.69
CA GLU A 175 -10.39 1.51 -4.08
C GLU A 175 -10.54 1.72 -5.59
N ALA A 176 -9.92 0.87 -6.41
CA ALA A 176 -10.08 0.85 -7.86
C ALA A 176 -11.55 0.61 -8.26
N GLY A 177 -12.26 -0.28 -7.55
CA GLY A 177 -13.69 -0.51 -7.75
C GLY A 177 -14.54 0.74 -7.45
N ALA A 178 -14.25 1.43 -6.35
CA ALA A 178 -14.92 2.69 -6.03
C ALA A 178 -14.61 3.77 -7.08
N ASN A 179 -13.34 3.90 -7.49
CA ASN A 179 -12.93 4.87 -8.51
C ASN A 179 -13.58 4.58 -9.87
N ALA A 180 -13.70 3.31 -10.28
CA ALA A 180 -14.37 2.93 -11.53
C ALA A 180 -15.85 3.36 -11.60
N LEU A 181 -16.51 3.53 -10.44
CA LEU A 181 -17.87 4.05 -10.36
C LEU A 181 -17.92 5.58 -10.42
N LEU A 182 -16.91 6.25 -9.86
CA LEU A 182 -16.85 7.71 -9.70
C LEU A 182 -16.20 8.44 -10.89
N GLU A 183 -15.23 7.82 -11.56
CA GLU A 183 -14.51 8.40 -12.70
C GLU A 183 -15.46 8.78 -13.85
N PRO A 184 -16.46 7.96 -14.25
CA PRO A 184 -17.44 8.36 -15.27
C PRO A 184 -18.25 9.61 -14.90
N ILE A 185 -18.51 9.83 -13.62
CA ILE A 185 -19.18 11.05 -13.13
C ILE A 185 -18.22 12.24 -13.25
N SER A 186 -16.94 12.05 -12.91
CA SER A 186 -15.91 13.08 -13.04
C SER A 186 -15.60 13.44 -14.49
N ASP A 187 -15.70 12.46 -15.40
CA ASP A 187 -15.61 12.64 -16.84
C ASP A 187 -16.84 13.34 -17.45
N GLY A 188 -17.93 13.49 -16.69
CA GLY A 188 -19.19 14.06 -17.17
C GLY A 188 -20.02 13.11 -18.04
N LEU A 189 -19.67 11.81 -18.07
CA LEU A 189 -20.40 10.77 -18.80
C LEU A 189 -21.68 10.33 -18.07
N VAL A 190 -21.73 10.52 -16.76
CA VAL A 190 -22.87 10.19 -15.89
C VAL A 190 -23.21 11.42 -15.05
N ASP A 191 -24.49 11.79 -15.01
CA ASP A 191 -24.93 12.91 -14.18
C ASP A 191 -24.93 12.51 -12.68
N PRO A 192 -24.28 13.29 -11.79
CA PRO A 192 -24.16 12.95 -10.36
C PRO A 192 -25.48 12.99 -9.57
N CYS A 193 -26.56 13.54 -10.14
CA CYS A 193 -27.85 13.71 -9.48
C CYS A 193 -28.95 12.82 -10.06
N GLU A 194 -28.72 12.17 -11.20
CA GLU A 194 -29.64 11.22 -11.82
C GLU A 194 -29.55 9.83 -11.19
N PRO A 195 -30.56 8.95 -11.36
CA PRO A 195 -30.60 7.63 -10.73
C PRO A 195 -29.33 6.79 -10.92
N ASP A 196 -28.76 6.71 -12.13
CA ASP A 196 -27.51 5.95 -12.37
C ASP A 196 -26.32 6.53 -11.59
N GLY A 197 -26.20 7.86 -11.53
CA GLY A 197 -25.15 8.52 -10.75
C GLY A 197 -25.29 8.24 -9.25
N LEU A 198 -26.50 8.30 -8.72
CA LEU A 198 -26.77 8.02 -7.31
C LEU A 198 -26.53 6.55 -6.95
N ASP A 199 -26.89 5.61 -7.83
CA ASP A 199 -26.64 4.19 -7.61
C ASP A 199 -25.14 3.88 -7.59
N ARG A 200 -24.35 4.52 -8.47
CA ARG A 200 -22.88 4.46 -8.45
C ARG A 200 -22.31 5.03 -7.15
N VAL A 201 -22.79 6.18 -6.69
CA VAL A 201 -22.36 6.83 -5.44
C VAL A 201 -22.65 5.94 -4.22
N ARG A 202 -23.83 5.34 -4.17
CA ARG A 202 -24.22 4.40 -3.11
C ARG A 202 -23.34 3.15 -3.12
N LEU A 203 -23.09 2.57 -4.29
CA LEU A 203 -22.21 1.41 -4.40
C LEU A 203 -20.76 1.74 -4.03
N ALA A 204 -20.23 2.89 -4.47
CA ALA A 204 -18.92 3.38 -4.07
C ALA A 204 -18.82 3.59 -2.55
N THR A 205 -19.89 4.11 -1.92
CA THR A 205 -19.98 4.26 -0.47
C THR A 205 -19.84 2.91 0.24
N ARG A 206 -20.55 1.88 -0.25
CA ARG A 206 -20.47 0.52 0.29
C ARG A 206 -19.07 -0.07 0.16
N LEU A 207 -18.44 0.08 -1.02
CA LEU A 207 -17.05 -0.37 -1.23
C LEU A 207 -16.07 0.29 -0.26
N ILE A 208 -16.20 1.60 -0.01
CA ILE A 208 -15.32 2.29 0.93
C ILE A 208 -15.55 1.84 2.39
N GLU A 209 -16.78 1.46 2.75
CA GLU A 209 -17.03 0.81 4.05
C GLU A 209 -16.43 -0.60 4.12
N GLU A 210 -16.42 -1.37 3.02
CA GLU A 210 -15.72 -2.67 2.97
C GLU A 210 -14.20 -2.49 3.09
N LEU A 211 -13.62 -1.45 2.49
CA LEU A 211 -12.22 -1.08 2.69
C LEU A 211 -11.92 -0.80 4.17
N ARG A 212 -12.80 -0.03 4.83
CA ARG A 212 -12.68 0.24 6.26
C ARG A 212 -12.79 -1.05 7.08
N ALA A 213 -13.72 -1.94 6.75
CA ALA A 213 -13.86 -3.23 7.42
C ALA A 213 -12.57 -4.06 7.27
N LEU A 214 -12.02 -4.13 6.06
CA LEU A 214 -10.74 -4.80 5.77
C LEU A 214 -9.61 -4.27 6.66
N PHE A 215 -9.49 -2.95 6.85
CA PHE A 215 -8.50 -2.36 7.75
C PHE A 215 -8.72 -2.72 9.22
N LEU A 216 -9.98 -2.76 9.67
CA LEU A 216 -10.32 -3.12 11.05
C LEU A 216 -10.07 -4.60 11.34
N ASP A 217 -10.35 -5.46 10.36
CA ASP A 217 -10.08 -6.90 10.43
C ASP A 217 -8.57 -7.17 10.48
N PHE A 218 -7.77 -6.43 9.71
CA PHE A 218 -6.32 -6.51 9.79
C PHE A 218 -5.78 -6.02 11.14
N ALA A 219 -6.38 -4.97 11.71
CA ALA A 219 -5.97 -4.50 13.02
C ALA A 219 -6.21 -5.56 14.11
N ASN A 220 -7.30 -6.31 14.04
CA ASN A 220 -7.66 -7.30 15.06
C ASN A 220 -7.79 -8.68 14.43
N PRO A 221 -6.67 -9.32 14.07
CA PRO A 221 -6.72 -10.62 13.45
C PRO A 221 -7.44 -11.63 14.33
N THR A 222 -8.19 -12.52 13.67
CA THR A 222 -8.74 -13.71 14.30
C THR A 222 -7.82 -14.91 14.00
N GLY A 223 -7.50 -15.71 15.01
CA GLY A 223 -6.64 -16.89 14.87
C GLY A 223 -5.14 -16.58 14.87
N GLU A 224 -4.34 -17.43 14.20
CA GLU A 224 -2.86 -17.33 14.14
C GLU A 224 -2.34 -16.32 13.09
N ARG A 225 -3.19 -15.41 12.60
CA ARG A 225 -2.78 -14.38 11.64
C ARG A 225 -2.33 -13.14 12.38
N GLY A 226 -1.33 -12.46 11.86
CA GLY A 226 -0.80 -11.29 12.52
C GLY A 226 0.55 -10.90 11.94
N MET A 227 0.79 -9.59 11.87
CA MET A 227 2.14 -9.07 11.92
C MET A 227 2.27 -8.37 13.27
N GLU A 228 3.31 -8.67 14.03
CA GLU A 228 3.56 -7.94 15.28
C GLU A 228 4.14 -6.55 14.96
N PRO A 229 3.76 -5.48 15.69
CA PRO A 229 4.30 -4.13 15.46
C PRO A 229 5.83 -4.08 15.51
N GLU A 230 6.46 -4.82 16.42
CA GLU A 230 7.92 -4.92 16.52
C GLU A 230 8.52 -5.56 15.27
N TYR A 231 7.90 -6.63 14.76
CA TYR A 231 8.34 -7.25 13.51
C TYR A 231 8.19 -6.29 12.33
N PHE A 232 7.06 -5.56 12.25
CA PHE A 232 6.84 -4.55 11.23
C PHE A 232 7.97 -3.50 11.25
N MET A 233 8.24 -2.91 12.43
CA MET A 233 9.22 -1.83 12.57
C MET A 233 10.67 -2.30 12.40
N ASP A 234 11.06 -3.42 13.01
CA ASP A 234 12.46 -3.83 13.11
C ASP A 234 12.92 -4.75 11.98
N VAL A 235 11.98 -5.40 11.30
CA VAL A 235 12.28 -6.36 10.23
C VAL A 235 11.69 -5.91 8.91
N PHE A 236 10.38 -5.95 8.77
CA PHE A 236 9.74 -5.81 7.46
C PHE A 236 9.98 -4.42 6.85
N ARG A 237 9.75 -3.37 7.62
CA ARG A 237 9.92 -1.97 7.18
C ARG A 237 11.36 -1.64 6.81
N GLN A 238 12.34 -2.29 7.44
CA GLN A 238 13.75 -2.02 7.21
C GLN A 238 14.25 -2.48 5.84
N TYR A 239 13.43 -3.20 5.06
CA TYR A 239 13.71 -3.48 3.65
C TYR A 239 13.41 -2.29 2.72
N ALA A 240 12.65 -1.29 3.16
CA ALA A 240 12.32 -0.10 2.38
C ALA A 240 13.47 0.95 2.41
N VAL A 241 14.70 0.50 2.18
CA VAL A 241 15.90 1.34 2.12
C VAL A 241 16.11 1.94 0.73
N HIS A 242 16.99 2.92 0.66
CA HIS A 242 17.45 3.49 -0.59
C HIS A 242 18.46 2.55 -1.27
N TRP A 243 18.33 2.38 -2.58
CA TRP A 243 19.36 1.79 -3.45
C TRP A 243 20.25 2.87 -4.05
N ARG A 244 19.69 4.06 -4.26
CA ARG A 244 20.35 5.23 -4.82
C ARG A 244 19.98 6.48 -4.02
N PRO A 245 20.86 7.48 -3.92
CA PRO A 245 20.51 8.75 -3.31
C PRO A 245 19.26 9.36 -3.98
N GLY A 246 18.27 9.72 -3.16
CA GLY A 246 17.05 10.39 -3.63
C GLY A 246 16.02 9.50 -4.33
N ASP A 247 16.22 8.17 -4.37
CA ASP A 247 15.14 7.28 -4.81
C ASP A 247 13.98 7.24 -3.81
N ILE A 248 12.85 6.67 -4.25
CA ILE A 248 11.64 6.53 -3.41
C ILE A 248 11.41 5.04 -3.16
N PRO A 249 11.58 4.56 -1.92
CA PRO A 249 11.28 3.18 -1.58
C PRO A 249 9.80 2.83 -1.69
N PRO A 250 9.46 1.54 -1.87
CA PRO A 250 8.09 1.09 -1.84
C PRO A 250 7.35 1.56 -0.58
N SER A 251 6.11 1.98 -0.77
CA SER A 251 5.29 2.54 0.30
C SER A 251 3.82 2.38 -0.03
N GLY A 252 2.98 2.15 0.98
CA GLY A 252 1.51 2.23 0.81
C GLY A 252 1.03 3.62 0.37
N ALA A 253 1.86 4.66 0.54
CA ALA A 253 1.62 5.99 0.00
C ALA A 253 1.66 6.06 -1.55
N LEU A 254 2.19 5.02 -2.20
CA LEU A 254 2.24 4.88 -3.65
C LEU A 254 1.03 4.10 -4.20
N ASP A 255 0.03 3.80 -3.37
CA ASP A 255 -1.26 3.33 -3.84
C ASP A 255 -1.93 4.42 -4.69
N VAL A 256 -1.90 4.25 -6.01
CA VAL A 256 -2.45 5.22 -6.96
C VAL A 256 -3.95 5.39 -6.79
N ASP A 257 -4.70 4.35 -6.41
CA ASP A 257 -6.16 4.44 -6.30
C ASP A 257 -6.59 5.23 -5.06
N ALA A 258 -5.76 5.22 -4.02
CA ALA A 258 -5.91 6.10 -2.85
C ALA A 258 -5.74 7.56 -3.25
N LEU A 259 -4.69 7.84 -4.03
CA LEU A 259 -4.38 9.18 -4.53
C LEU A 259 -5.47 9.69 -5.48
N LYS A 260 -5.89 8.87 -6.45
CA LYS A 260 -6.99 9.20 -7.39
C LYS A 260 -8.26 9.56 -6.63
N ARG A 261 -8.62 8.79 -5.60
CA ARG A 261 -9.82 9.03 -4.80
C ARG A 261 -9.77 10.37 -4.06
N ASP A 262 -8.62 10.77 -3.55
CA ASP A 262 -8.48 12.09 -2.92
C ASP A 262 -8.72 13.25 -3.90
N PHE A 263 -8.31 13.11 -5.16
CA PHE A 263 -8.60 14.12 -6.20
C PHE A 263 -10.05 14.06 -6.67
N LEU A 264 -10.62 12.86 -6.85
CA LEU A 264 -12.04 12.68 -7.18
C LEU A 264 -12.96 13.31 -6.14
N LEU A 265 -12.68 13.07 -4.85
CA LEU A 265 -13.53 13.52 -3.74
C LEU A 265 -13.13 14.89 -3.19
N GLY A 266 -12.02 15.45 -3.64
CA GLY A 266 -11.49 16.72 -3.19
C GLY A 266 -10.85 16.64 -1.81
N ILE A 267 -9.56 16.94 -1.73
CA ILE A 267 -8.84 17.10 -0.47
C ILE A 267 -8.43 18.56 -0.30
N GLY A 268 -9.03 19.23 0.69
CA GLY A 268 -8.76 20.63 1.02
C GLY A 268 -7.42 20.84 1.74
N TYR A 269 -6.35 20.16 1.31
CA TYR A 269 -5.01 20.30 1.91
C TYR A 269 -4.08 21.11 0.98
N PRO A 270 -3.65 22.32 1.39
CA PRO A 270 -2.80 23.16 0.56
C PRO A 270 -1.49 22.47 0.14
N GLY A 271 -1.18 22.49 -1.16
CA GLY A 271 0.04 21.92 -1.71
C GLY A 271 0.07 20.38 -1.75
N TYR A 272 -1.07 19.71 -1.59
CA TYR A 272 -1.16 18.25 -1.70
C TYR A 272 -0.75 17.75 -3.09
N ASP A 273 -1.16 18.46 -4.13
CA ASP A 273 -0.73 18.26 -5.53
C ASP A 273 0.79 18.18 -5.68
N ARG A 274 1.53 19.11 -5.07
CA ARG A 274 3.00 19.13 -5.09
C ARG A 274 3.60 17.98 -4.29
N HIS A 275 2.93 17.52 -3.24
CA HIS A 275 3.35 16.32 -2.51
C HIS A 275 3.19 15.08 -3.40
N VAL A 276 2.05 14.92 -4.06
CA VAL A 276 1.76 13.81 -4.97
C VAL A 276 2.69 13.82 -6.18
N ALA A 277 2.98 14.99 -6.77
CA ALA A 277 3.89 15.10 -7.91
C ALA A 277 5.30 14.61 -7.60
N LYS A 278 5.77 14.68 -6.35
CA LYS A 278 7.06 14.10 -5.94
C LYS A 278 7.10 12.58 -6.02
N LEU A 279 5.95 11.92 -6.06
CA LEU A 279 5.84 10.46 -6.13
C LEU A 279 5.93 9.94 -7.56
N GLU A 280 5.83 10.80 -8.59
CA GLU A 280 5.88 10.43 -10.01
C GLU A 280 6.99 9.42 -10.34
N PRO A 281 8.25 9.58 -9.88
CA PRO A 281 9.32 8.65 -10.26
C PRO A 281 9.10 7.20 -9.81
N ALA A 282 8.20 6.96 -8.84
CA ALA A 282 7.91 5.63 -8.30
C ALA A 282 6.56 5.05 -8.74
N LEU A 283 5.81 5.77 -9.59
CA LEU A 283 4.56 5.32 -10.18
C LEU A 283 4.80 4.78 -11.59
N LEU A 284 3.93 3.88 -12.06
CA LEU A 284 3.92 3.51 -13.47
C LEU A 284 3.44 4.69 -14.32
N ARG A 285 3.82 4.71 -15.60
CA ARG A 285 3.47 5.78 -16.54
C ARG A 285 1.97 5.98 -16.66
N ASP A 286 1.21 4.89 -16.75
CA ASP A 286 -0.24 4.95 -16.91
C ASP A 286 -0.94 5.36 -15.60
N GLU A 287 -0.38 4.96 -14.46
CA GLU A 287 -0.82 5.39 -13.13
C GLU A 287 -0.66 6.90 -12.98
N TRP A 288 0.52 7.43 -13.30
CA TRP A 288 0.77 8.87 -13.29
C TRP A 288 -0.10 9.62 -14.30
N THR A 289 -0.25 9.11 -15.52
CA THR A 289 -1.09 9.74 -16.55
C THR A 289 -2.55 9.84 -16.08
N ALA A 290 -3.09 8.78 -15.47
CA ALA A 290 -4.44 8.79 -14.93
C ALA A 290 -4.59 9.74 -13.74
N LEU A 291 -3.65 9.72 -12.80
CA LEU A 291 -3.64 10.58 -11.63
C LEU A 291 -3.51 12.06 -12.00
N HIS A 292 -2.57 12.39 -12.90
CA HIS A 292 -2.34 13.75 -13.37
C HIS A 292 -3.59 14.33 -14.05
N ARG A 293 -4.34 13.54 -14.83
CA ARG A 293 -5.62 14.00 -15.42
C ARG A 293 -6.64 14.39 -14.34
N LEU A 294 -6.72 13.65 -13.24
CA LEU A 294 -7.62 13.97 -12.13
C LEU A 294 -7.17 15.21 -11.36
N MET A 295 -5.85 15.42 -11.21
CA MET A 295 -5.28 16.62 -10.59
C MET A 295 -5.69 17.92 -11.31
N GLN A 296 -6.04 17.85 -12.60
CA GLN A 296 -6.43 19.00 -13.43
C GLN A 296 -7.95 19.24 -13.47
N ARG A 297 -8.74 18.52 -12.66
CA ARG A 297 -10.20 18.58 -12.70
C ARG A 297 -10.80 19.11 -11.40
N PRO A 298 -11.99 19.74 -11.46
CA PRO A 298 -12.76 20.04 -10.26
C PRO A 298 -13.15 18.73 -9.55
N PRO A 299 -13.10 18.67 -8.22
CA PRO A 299 -13.55 17.52 -7.47
C PRO A 299 -15.07 17.35 -7.56
N LEU A 300 -15.53 16.11 -7.41
CA LEU A 300 -16.94 15.73 -7.56
C LEU A 300 -17.88 16.50 -6.62
N PRO A 301 -17.57 16.73 -5.32
CA PRO A 301 -18.49 17.46 -4.45
C PRO A 301 -18.75 18.90 -4.90
N GLU A 302 -17.77 19.57 -5.53
CA GLU A 302 -17.99 20.90 -6.12
C GLU A 302 -18.96 20.83 -7.31
N THR A 303 -18.84 19.79 -8.13
CA THR A 303 -19.73 19.56 -9.28
C THR A 303 -21.17 19.35 -8.81
N VAL A 304 -21.37 18.56 -7.75
CA VAL A 304 -22.69 18.30 -7.16
C VAL A 304 -23.30 19.57 -6.56
N LEU A 305 -22.52 20.34 -5.80
CA LEU A 305 -22.99 21.61 -5.23
C LEU A 305 -23.39 22.61 -6.32
N ARG A 306 -22.60 22.72 -7.39
CA ARG A 306 -22.92 23.57 -8.54
C ARG A 306 -24.22 23.16 -9.21
N ARG A 307 -24.49 21.85 -9.35
CA ARG A 307 -25.77 21.33 -9.89
C ARG A 307 -26.96 21.65 -8.97
N ALA A 308 -26.75 21.69 -7.66
CA ALA A 308 -27.74 22.14 -6.69
C ALA A 308 -27.90 23.67 -6.66
N GLY A 309 -27.15 24.43 -7.47
CA GLY A 309 -27.17 25.90 -7.43
C GLY A 309 -26.57 26.49 -6.14
N VAL A 310 -25.74 25.72 -5.43
CA VAL A 310 -25.14 26.09 -4.16
C VAL A 310 -23.65 26.37 -4.33
N ALA A 311 -23.21 27.55 -3.89
CA ALA A 311 -21.79 27.90 -3.83
C ALA A 311 -21.14 27.21 -2.61
N PRO A 312 -20.04 26.44 -2.79
CA PRO A 312 -19.37 25.71 -1.71
C PRO A 312 -18.97 26.59 -0.52
N GLU A 313 -18.47 27.79 -0.79
CA GLU A 313 -17.99 28.77 0.19
C GLU A 313 -19.07 29.20 1.19
N HIS A 314 -20.34 29.22 0.79
CA HIS A 314 -21.44 29.67 1.64
C HIS A 314 -22.04 28.55 2.50
N LEU A 315 -21.76 27.28 2.19
CA LEU A 315 -22.45 26.14 2.84
C LEU A 315 -22.15 26.06 4.35
N ALA A 316 -20.95 26.46 4.77
CA ALA A 316 -20.55 26.46 6.19
C ALA A 316 -21.34 27.49 7.02
N GLU A 317 -21.68 28.63 6.41
CA GLU A 317 -22.31 29.79 7.07
C GLU A 317 -23.83 29.64 7.22
N LEU A 318 -24.44 28.75 6.44
CA LEU A 318 -25.89 28.52 6.50
C LEU A 318 -26.34 27.93 7.83
N THR A 319 -27.54 28.34 8.25
CA THR A 319 -28.24 27.81 9.42
C THR A 319 -28.75 26.39 9.17
N ALA A 320 -28.98 25.62 10.24
CA ALA A 320 -29.52 24.25 10.10
C ALA A 320 -30.85 24.18 9.32
N PRO A 321 -31.83 25.09 9.51
CA PRO A 321 -33.04 25.12 8.68
C PRO A 321 -32.76 25.42 7.21
N ALA A 322 -31.84 26.33 6.89
CA ALA A 322 -31.48 26.64 5.50
C ALA A 322 -30.82 25.43 4.82
N LEU A 323 -29.92 24.72 5.52
CA LEU A 323 -29.31 23.49 5.03
C LEU A 323 -30.35 22.39 4.83
N ALA A 324 -31.32 22.25 5.74
CA ALA A 324 -32.41 21.29 5.60
C ALA A 324 -33.28 21.61 4.37
N GLY A 325 -33.53 22.90 4.10
CA GLY A 325 -34.21 23.34 2.88
C GLY A 325 -33.46 22.95 1.60
N ILE A 326 -32.13 23.14 1.58
CA ILE A 326 -31.28 22.72 0.45
C ILE A 326 -31.35 21.20 0.25
N VAL A 327 -31.22 20.41 1.32
CA VAL A 327 -31.29 18.94 1.25
C VAL A 327 -32.68 18.47 0.79
N ALA A 328 -33.75 19.13 1.24
CA ALA A 328 -35.10 18.82 0.79
C ALA A 328 -35.30 19.10 -0.71
N ALA A 329 -34.70 20.18 -1.23
CA ALA A 329 -34.72 20.50 -2.66
C ALA A 329 -33.79 19.60 -3.49
N HIS A 330 -32.70 19.11 -2.89
CA HIS A 330 -31.68 18.29 -3.55
C HIS A 330 -31.29 17.06 -2.71
N PRO A 331 -32.14 16.01 -2.67
CA PRO A 331 -31.91 14.83 -1.84
C PRO A 331 -30.60 14.08 -2.17
N ALA A 332 -30.11 14.17 -3.40
CA ALA A 332 -28.83 13.63 -3.85
C ALA A 332 -27.65 14.03 -2.95
N LEU A 333 -27.70 15.20 -2.31
CA LEU A 333 -26.66 15.67 -1.39
C LEU A 333 -26.44 14.74 -0.19
N VAL A 334 -27.46 13.95 0.19
CA VAL A 334 -27.34 12.95 1.26
C VAL A 334 -26.42 11.82 0.83
N ASP A 335 -26.62 11.25 -0.36
CA ASP A 335 -25.79 10.15 -0.89
C ASP A 335 -24.31 10.57 -1.01
N TRP A 336 -24.06 11.78 -1.52
CA TRP A 336 -22.72 12.34 -1.62
C TRP A 336 -22.08 12.63 -0.25
N TYR A 337 -22.86 13.09 0.72
CA TYR A 337 -22.38 13.25 2.10
C TYR A 337 -21.96 11.89 2.69
N LEU A 338 -22.74 10.83 2.47
CA LEU A 338 -22.45 9.50 2.99
C LEU A 338 -21.17 8.93 2.37
N LEU A 339 -20.95 9.12 1.07
CA LEU A 339 -19.70 8.75 0.38
C LEU A 339 -18.48 9.43 1.01
N LEU A 340 -18.53 10.76 1.18
CA LEU A 340 -17.42 11.52 1.78
C LEU A 340 -17.18 11.13 3.24
N SER A 341 -18.25 10.87 3.98
CA SER A 341 -18.16 10.38 5.35
C SER A 341 -17.53 9.00 5.42
N ALA A 342 -17.87 8.09 4.50
CA ALA A 342 -17.24 6.78 4.39
C ALA A 342 -15.74 6.90 4.08
N HIS A 343 -15.35 7.75 3.12
CA HIS A 343 -13.93 8.01 2.82
C HIS A 343 -13.17 8.53 4.04
N ALA A 344 -13.75 9.48 4.78
CA ALA A 344 -13.17 10.00 6.01
C ALA A 344 -13.03 8.93 7.11
N ARG A 345 -13.98 7.99 7.22
CA ARG A 345 -13.91 6.87 8.17
C ARG A 345 -12.86 5.83 7.76
N ALA A 346 -12.77 5.47 6.48
CA ALA A 346 -11.74 4.58 5.95
C ALA A 346 -10.34 5.15 6.17
N ALA A 347 -10.14 6.45 5.88
CA ALA A 347 -8.89 7.15 6.18
C ALA A 347 -8.56 7.15 7.68
N GLY A 348 -9.57 7.30 8.54
CA GLY A 348 -9.40 7.17 9.99
C GLY A 348 -8.97 5.76 10.44
N ALA A 349 -9.49 4.71 9.80
CA ALA A 349 -9.06 3.34 10.05
C ALA A 349 -7.62 3.09 9.58
N HIS A 350 -7.23 3.62 8.42
CA HIS A 350 -5.85 3.57 7.96
C HIS A 350 -4.89 4.31 8.92
N LEU A 351 -5.25 5.51 9.38
CA LEU A 351 -4.48 6.23 10.40
C LEU A 351 -4.35 5.42 11.70
N MET A 352 -5.42 4.74 12.12
CA MET A 352 -5.37 3.86 13.29
C MET A 352 -4.37 2.71 13.08
N LEU A 353 -4.34 2.09 11.89
CA LEU A 353 -3.32 1.08 11.56
C LEU A 353 -1.92 1.68 11.63
N SER A 354 -1.66 2.83 11.01
CA SER A 354 -0.35 3.48 11.08
C SER A 354 0.05 3.79 12.53
N LYS A 355 -0.89 4.24 13.37
CA LYS A 355 -0.63 4.47 14.81
C LYS A 355 -0.34 3.17 15.55
N ARG A 356 -1.07 2.10 15.28
CA ARG A 356 -0.87 0.80 15.95
C ARG A 356 0.46 0.16 15.61
N PHE A 357 0.84 0.15 14.34
CA PHE A 357 2.00 -0.59 13.85
C PHE A 357 3.29 0.21 13.83
N LEU A 358 3.21 1.55 13.78
CA LEU A 358 4.37 2.42 13.60
C LEU A 358 4.49 3.48 14.70
N PHE A 359 3.52 4.41 14.79
CA PHE A 359 3.73 5.61 15.60
C PHE A 359 3.61 5.38 17.11
N ASN A 360 2.60 4.66 17.60
CA ASN A 360 2.44 4.42 19.04
C ASN A 360 3.61 3.58 19.59
N PRO A 361 4.02 2.47 18.95
CA PRO A 361 5.18 1.71 19.41
C PRO A 361 6.46 2.56 19.41
N GLN A 362 6.70 3.36 18.36
CA GLN A 362 7.87 4.24 18.31
C GLN A 362 7.84 5.33 19.39
N ARG A 363 6.70 5.94 19.69
CA ARG A 363 6.58 6.86 20.85
C ARG A 363 6.87 6.15 22.17
N GLY A 364 6.44 4.90 22.32
CA GLY A 364 6.81 4.06 23.45
C GLY A 364 8.33 3.92 23.58
N ARG A 365 9.03 3.60 22.48
CA ARG A 365 10.50 3.50 22.44
C ARG A 365 11.19 4.83 22.76
N ASP A 366 10.71 5.94 22.21
CA ASP A 366 11.24 7.28 22.51
C ASP A 366 11.09 7.59 24.00
N SER A 367 9.93 7.29 24.60
CA SER A 367 9.70 7.52 26.03
C SER A 367 10.54 6.62 26.95
N SER A 368 10.92 5.42 26.48
CA SER A 368 11.77 4.48 27.20
C SER A 368 13.27 4.67 26.92
N GLY A 369 13.66 5.69 26.14
CA GLY A 369 15.05 5.98 25.81
C GLY A 369 15.69 5.00 24.81
N ILE A 370 14.91 4.12 24.18
CA ILE A 370 15.38 3.19 23.14
C ILE A 370 15.68 3.95 21.84
N GLY A 371 14.88 4.98 21.53
CA GLY A 371 15.04 5.79 20.33
C GLY A 371 14.52 5.12 19.05
N ASP A 372 14.98 5.62 17.91
CA ASP A 372 14.53 5.22 16.57
C ASP A 372 15.49 4.20 15.93
N LYS A 373 14.99 3.46 14.93
CA LYS A 373 15.86 2.62 14.10
C LYS A 373 16.69 3.51 13.19
N GLU A 374 17.96 3.14 13.06
CA GLU A 374 18.89 3.98 12.31
C GLU A 374 18.61 3.92 10.80
N LEU A 375 18.24 2.75 10.26
CA LEU A 375 18.21 2.51 8.82
C LEU A 375 17.00 3.12 8.11
N VAL A 376 15.79 2.68 8.46
CA VAL A 376 14.55 3.31 8.03
C VAL A 376 13.84 3.83 9.27
N SER A 377 13.68 5.16 9.35
CA SER A 377 13.03 5.80 10.50
C SER A 377 11.60 5.28 10.69
N ASN A 378 11.24 5.07 11.95
CA ASN A 378 9.88 4.74 12.38
C ASN A 378 9.05 5.98 12.73
N ARG A 379 9.62 7.19 12.67
CA ARG A 379 8.92 8.45 12.98
C ARG A 379 8.12 9.03 11.81
N SER A 380 8.43 8.60 10.59
CA SER A 380 7.72 8.99 9.37
C SER A 380 7.57 7.81 8.42
N GLY A 381 6.60 7.83 7.52
CA GLY A 381 6.54 6.94 6.36
C GLY A 381 7.78 7.06 5.47
N THR A 382 7.99 6.08 4.58
CA THR A 382 9.13 6.06 3.65
C THR A 382 9.09 7.17 2.60
N THR A 383 7.94 7.81 2.41
CA THR A 383 7.75 9.02 1.59
C THR A 383 7.83 10.32 2.38
N GLY A 384 8.25 10.27 3.67
CA GLY A 384 8.42 11.44 4.54
C GLY A 384 7.14 11.94 5.24
N MET A 385 6.00 11.26 5.07
CA MET A 385 4.78 11.60 5.81
C MET A 385 4.87 11.17 7.28
N ASP A 386 4.92 12.13 8.20
CA ASP A 386 4.88 11.87 9.64
C ASP A 386 3.43 11.67 10.17
N GLU A 387 3.31 11.30 11.45
CA GLU A 387 2.00 11.14 12.11
C GLU A 387 1.15 12.42 12.02
N SER A 388 1.78 13.58 12.19
CA SER A 388 1.10 14.87 12.17
C SER A 388 0.47 15.17 10.80
N PHE A 389 1.15 14.76 9.72
CA PHE A 389 0.69 14.89 8.35
C PHE A 389 -0.52 13.99 8.11
N LEU A 390 -0.46 12.73 8.54
CA LEU A 390 -1.60 11.80 8.41
C LEU A 390 -2.80 12.21 9.28
N ASP A 391 -2.55 12.76 10.48
CA ASP A 391 -3.59 13.37 11.31
C ASP A 391 -4.23 14.57 10.59
N ARG A 392 -3.43 15.45 9.98
CA ARG A 392 -3.93 16.60 9.19
C ARG A 392 -4.77 16.13 8.00
N LEU A 393 -4.29 15.18 7.19
CA LEU A 393 -5.05 14.64 6.07
C LEU A 393 -6.37 14.03 6.53
N THR A 394 -6.36 13.25 7.61
CA THR A 394 -7.58 12.66 8.18
C THR A 394 -8.58 13.73 8.65
N ARG A 395 -8.10 14.82 9.27
CA ARG A 395 -8.95 15.95 9.65
C ARG A 395 -9.54 16.66 8.43
N VAL A 396 -8.75 16.90 7.39
CA VAL A 396 -9.23 17.54 6.16
C VAL A 396 -10.29 16.67 5.48
N ARG A 397 -10.09 15.36 5.37
CA ARG A 397 -11.10 14.44 4.83
C ARG A 397 -12.40 14.46 5.64
N ARG A 398 -12.35 14.63 6.98
CA ARG A 398 -13.54 14.82 7.83
C ARG A 398 -14.21 16.18 7.66
N ALA A 399 -13.44 17.21 7.33
CA ALA A 399 -13.91 18.56 7.06
C ALA A 399 -14.20 18.78 5.56
N HIS A 400 -14.66 17.74 4.87
CA HIS A 400 -15.00 17.78 3.44
C HIS A 400 -16.09 18.82 3.14
N LEU A 401 -16.23 19.20 1.86
CA LEU A 401 -17.14 20.27 1.42
C LEU A 401 -18.59 20.11 1.89
N LEU A 402 -19.11 18.88 1.93
CA LEU A 402 -20.47 18.59 2.41
C LEU A 402 -20.61 18.42 3.93
N ALA A 403 -19.53 18.52 4.72
CA ALA A 403 -19.57 18.34 6.17
C ALA A 403 -20.59 19.23 6.92
N PRO A 404 -20.89 20.47 6.48
CA PRO A 404 -21.97 21.28 7.04
C PRO A 404 -23.34 20.58 7.11
N LEU A 405 -23.64 19.66 6.17
CA LEU A 405 -24.92 18.97 6.08
C LEU A 405 -25.21 18.01 7.24
N ARG A 406 -24.18 17.66 8.04
CA ARG A 406 -24.33 16.86 9.27
C ARG A 406 -25.29 17.47 10.30
N ARG A 407 -25.61 18.76 10.16
CA ARG A 407 -26.53 19.52 11.00
C ARG A 407 -28.01 19.30 10.62
N THR A 408 -28.28 18.52 9.57
CA THR A 408 -29.64 18.29 9.08
C THR A 408 -30.18 16.93 9.54
N PRO A 409 -31.47 16.83 9.93
CA PRO A 409 -32.06 15.57 10.39
C PRO A 409 -31.97 14.45 9.36
N ALA A 410 -32.20 14.75 8.07
CA ALA A 410 -32.14 13.76 6.98
C ALA A 410 -30.79 13.07 6.90
N VAL A 411 -29.69 13.82 7.06
CA VAL A 411 -28.33 13.29 7.03
C VAL A 411 -28.02 12.48 8.29
N VAL A 412 -28.46 12.95 9.47
CA VAL A 412 -28.30 12.21 10.73
C VAL A 412 -29.02 10.87 10.64
N SER A 413 -30.30 10.88 10.25
CA SER A 413 -31.10 9.65 10.09
C SER A 413 -30.51 8.71 9.05
N ALA A 414 -30.03 9.21 7.92
CA ALA A 414 -29.40 8.38 6.89
C ALA A 414 -28.05 7.80 7.34
N GLY A 415 -27.28 8.54 8.16
CA GLY A 415 -26.01 8.07 8.72
C GLY A 415 -26.16 7.02 9.83
N ASP A 416 -27.28 7.03 10.56
CA ASP A 416 -27.62 6.05 11.59
C ASP A 416 -28.08 4.71 10.98
N VAL A 417 -28.57 4.72 9.74
CA VAL A 417 -28.84 3.49 9.00
C VAL A 417 -27.52 2.84 8.66
N LYS A 418 -27.20 1.77 9.38
CA LYS A 418 -26.07 0.90 9.02
C LYS A 418 -26.31 0.43 7.58
N PRO A 419 -25.41 0.73 6.62
CA PRO A 419 -25.59 0.23 5.27
C PRO A 419 -25.71 -1.29 5.37
N PRO A 420 -26.65 -1.91 4.63
CA PRO A 420 -26.77 -3.35 4.62
C PRO A 420 -25.40 -3.94 4.29
N ARG A 421 -24.99 -4.97 5.06
CA ARG A 421 -23.80 -5.73 4.69
C ARG A 421 -23.96 -6.14 3.24
N ALA A 422 -22.90 -5.90 2.48
CA ALA A 422 -22.94 -6.19 1.07
C ALA A 422 -22.71 -7.67 0.85
N ASP A 423 -23.75 -8.47 1.08
CA ASP A 423 -23.75 -9.89 0.74
C ASP A 423 -23.50 -10.12 -0.77
N ASP A 424 -23.61 -9.06 -1.57
CA ASP A 424 -23.33 -8.97 -3.01
C ASP A 424 -21.91 -8.47 -3.36
N ILE A 425 -21.12 -7.90 -2.44
CA ILE A 425 -19.74 -7.46 -2.69
C ILE A 425 -18.77 -8.54 -2.24
N GLU A 426 -17.97 -9.05 -3.17
CA GLU A 426 -16.94 -10.04 -2.90
C GLU A 426 -15.56 -9.53 -3.31
N VAL A 427 -14.62 -9.54 -2.38
CA VAL A 427 -13.19 -9.32 -2.67
C VAL A 427 -12.50 -10.67 -2.72
N VAL A 428 -12.14 -11.10 -3.92
CA VAL A 428 -11.64 -12.45 -4.19
C VAL A 428 -10.24 -12.42 -4.76
N MET A 429 -9.51 -13.51 -4.56
CA MET A 429 -8.26 -13.77 -5.27
C MET A 429 -8.52 -14.74 -6.43
N VAL A 430 -7.81 -14.56 -7.53
CA VAL A 430 -7.87 -15.42 -8.71
C VAL A 430 -6.52 -16.11 -8.88
N ILE A 431 -6.53 -17.43 -8.78
CA ILE A 431 -5.33 -18.29 -8.84
C ILE A 431 -5.53 -19.31 -9.96
N GLY A 432 -4.64 -19.32 -10.96
CA GLY A 432 -4.75 -20.20 -12.14
C GLY A 432 -6.11 -20.12 -12.84
N GLY A 433 -6.71 -18.93 -12.91
CA GLY A 433 -8.04 -18.72 -13.50
C GLY A 433 -9.22 -19.15 -12.63
N ARG A 434 -9.00 -19.58 -11.38
CA ARG A 434 -10.06 -19.96 -10.43
C ARG A 434 -10.23 -18.93 -9.33
N THR A 435 -11.48 -18.58 -9.03
CA THR A 435 -11.84 -17.69 -7.93
C THR A 435 -11.72 -18.43 -6.59
N VAL A 436 -10.93 -17.88 -5.68
CA VAL A 436 -10.76 -18.38 -4.31
C VAL A 436 -11.42 -17.40 -3.35
N ARG A 437 -12.51 -17.83 -2.69
CA ARG A 437 -13.20 -17.06 -1.66
C ARG A 437 -12.52 -17.26 -0.32
N GLY A 438 -12.05 -16.15 0.24
CA GLY A 438 -11.28 -16.16 1.47
C GLY A 438 -9.88 -16.73 1.26
N SER A 439 -8.97 -16.21 2.05
CA SER A 439 -7.63 -16.77 2.31
C SER A 439 -7.74 -18.20 2.88
N ARG A 440 -8.05 -19.21 2.06
CA ARG A 440 -7.77 -20.60 2.44
C ARG A 440 -6.26 -20.76 2.43
N GLN A 441 -5.74 -21.43 3.45
CA GLN A 441 -4.34 -21.83 3.56
C GLN A 441 -3.83 -22.30 2.19
N LEU A 442 -2.87 -21.55 1.65
CA LEU A 442 -1.92 -22.14 0.72
C LEU A 442 -1.29 -23.32 1.46
N PRO A 443 -1.17 -24.51 0.83
CA PRO A 443 -0.66 -25.68 1.51
C PRO A 443 0.71 -25.35 2.11
N ALA A 444 0.81 -25.45 3.44
CA ALA A 444 2.07 -25.33 4.13
C ALA A 444 3.03 -26.35 3.50
N LEU A 445 4.13 -25.86 2.91
CA LEU A 445 5.29 -26.70 2.75
C LEU A 445 5.69 -27.12 4.16
N ALA A 446 5.49 -28.40 4.45
CA ALA A 446 5.91 -29.00 5.69
C ALA A 446 7.43 -28.86 5.79
N ASP A 447 7.91 -28.02 6.70
CA ASP A 447 9.23 -28.21 7.31
C ASP A 447 9.24 -27.61 8.72
N GLY A 448 9.57 -28.47 9.69
CA GLY A 448 9.56 -28.18 11.12
C GLY A 448 10.67 -27.21 11.52
N ALA A 449 10.44 -25.92 11.35
CA ALA A 449 11.27 -24.89 11.96
C ALA A 449 10.83 -24.61 13.42
N PRO A 450 11.76 -24.52 14.39
CA PRO A 450 11.44 -24.23 15.77
C PRO A 450 10.87 -22.81 15.91
N ARG A 451 9.73 -22.68 16.60
CA ARG A 451 9.15 -21.40 17.00
C ARG A 451 10.16 -20.61 17.87
N PRO A 452 10.23 -19.28 17.74
CA PRO A 452 11.11 -18.46 18.56
C PRO A 452 10.71 -18.57 20.03
N ARG A 453 11.67 -18.94 20.88
CA ARG A 453 11.54 -18.77 22.33
C ARG A 453 11.55 -17.27 22.62
N ARG A 454 10.60 -16.82 23.45
CA ARG A 454 10.63 -15.50 24.08
C ARG A 454 12.03 -15.29 24.66
N ARG A 455 12.74 -14.24 24.23
CA ARG A 455 13.88 -13.74 24.98
C ARG A 455 13.32 -13.11 26.26
N ASP A 456 13.69 -13.66 27.40
CA ASP A 456 13.56 -12.94 28.66
C ASP A 456 14.41 -11.66 28.58
N PRO A 457 13.92 -10.53 29.14
CA PRO A 457 14.69 -9.30 29.18
C PRO A 457 15.95 -9.53 30.02
N HIS A 458 17.12 -9.19 29.46
CA HIS A 458 18.38 -9.16 30.18
C HIS A 458 18.23 -8.29 31.45
N PRO A 459 18.62 -8.80 32.64
CA PRO A 459 18.68 -8.00 33.84
C PRO A 459 20.04 -7.28 33.83
N ASN A 460 20.05 -5.94 33.77
CA ASN A 460 21.16 -5.13 34.28
C ASN A 460 20.77 -3.66 34.32
N ALA A 461 20.27 -3.22 35.48
CA ALA A 461 20.37 -1.83 35.94
C ALA A 461 19.97 -1.73 37.42
N ARG A 462 20.70 -2.39 38.33
CA ARG A 462 20.78 -1.99 39.74
C ARG A 462 22.11 -2.45 40.31
N GLN A 463 23.04 -1.52 40.49
CA GLN A 463 23.94 -1.39 41.64
C GLN A 463 24.99 -0.32 41.34
N VAL A 464 24.71 0.92 41.75
CA VAL A 464 25.66 1.81 42.44
C VAL A 464 24.82 2.74 43.30
N GLU A 465 24.84 2.52 44.63
CA GLU A 465 24.78 3.56 45.67
C GLU A 465 25.03 2.88 47.03
N ASP A 466 26.23 3.12 47.56
CA ASP A 466 26.69 3.22 48.95
C ASP A 466 26.15 2.29 50.06
N ALA A 467 26.98 1.31 50.43
CA ALA A 467 27.43 0.99 51.82
C ALA A 467 28.40 -0.20 51.81
#